data_AF-A0A0Q9T494-F1
#
_entry.id   AF-A0A0Q9T494-F1
#
_cell.length_a   1.000
_cell.length_b   1.000
_cell.length_c   1.000
_cell.angle_alpha   90.00
_cell.angle_beta   90.00
_cell.angle_gamma   90.00
#
_symmetry.space_group_name_H-M   'P 1'
#
loop_
_entity.id
_entity.type
_entity.pdbx_description
1 polymer ?
#
loop_
_entity_poly.entity_id
_entity_poly.type
_entity_poly.pdbx_seq_one_letter_code
_entity_poly.pdbx_strand_id
1 'polypeptide(L)'
;MVSFGLVCLIVLILIVTVAFHAGVLLDFFNPSALQVQLLGVHITLFGVILLLAFEGSSGYGFTIGLIGLFTGMFGSFREPQRAQKDKVD
;
A
#
# COMPACT_ATOMS: atom_id res chain seq x y z
N MET A 1 21.81 -9.21 -12.95
CA MET A 1 21.67 -9.80 -11.61
C MET A 1 20.99 -8.78 -10.72
N VAL A 2 19.93 -9.15 -9.99
CA VAL A 2 19.24 -8.22 -9.08
C VAL A 2 20.18 -7.88 -7.92
N SER A 3 20.36 -6.59 -7.61
CA SER A 3 21.22 -6.15 -6.51
C SER A 3 20.69 -6.65 -5.16
N PHE A 4 21.57 -7.16 -4.29
CA PHE A 4 21.21 -7.58 -2.94
C PHE A 4 20.49 -6.47 -2.16
N GLY A 5 20.93 -5.22 -2.31
CA GLY A 5 20.27 -4.06 -1.68
C GLY A 5 18.84 -3.85 -2.16
N LEU A 6 18.56 -4.07 -3.45
CA LEU A 6 17.21 -3.99 -4.01
C LEU A 6 16.31 -5.07 -3.40
N VAL A 7 16.82 -6.29 -3.28
CA VAL A 7 16.09 -7.41 -2.67
C VAL A 7 15.77 -7.11 -1.22
N CYS A 8 16.74 -6.64 -0.43
CA CYS A 8 16.50 -6.25 0.96
C CYS A 8 15.44 -5.14 1.07
N LEU A 9 15.48 -4.13 0.21
CA LEU A 9 14.50 -3.05 0.19
C LEU A 9 13.10 -3.57 -0.14
N ILE A 10 12.97 -4.43 -1.15
CA ILE A 10 11.71 -5.07 -1.52
C ILE A 10 11.13 -5.86 -0.34
N VAL A 11 11.95 -6.70 0.29
CA VAL A 11 11.51 -7.51 1.45
C VAL A 11 11.07 -6.62 2.61
N LEU A 12 11.80 -5.55 2.91
CA LEU A 12 11.44 -4.60 3.95
C LEU A 12 10.09 -3.94 3.68
N ILE A 13 9.84 -3.49 2.44
CA ILE A 13 8.57 -2.88 2.04
C ILE A 13 7.41 -3.86 2.21
N LEU A 14 7.60 -5.13 1.83
CA LEU A 14 6.59 -6.17 2.03
C LEU A 14 6.29 -6.39 3.52
N ILE A 15 7.32 -6.49 4.36
CA ILE A 15 7.15 -6.65 5.82
C ILE A 15 6.39 -5.47 6.41
N VAL A 16 6.76 -4.24 6.06
CA VAL A 16 6.07 -3.03 6.55
C VAL A 16 4.62 -2.98 6.08
N THR A 17 4.37 -3.36 4.82
CA THR A 17 3.00 -3.40 4.27
C THR A 17 2.13 -4.42 4.99
N VAL A 18 2.67 -5.62 5.27
CA VAL A 18 1.96 -6.66 6.04
C VAL A 18 1.71 -6.20 7.47
N ALA A 19 2.73 -5.63 8.14
CA ALA A 19 2.59 -5.11 9.49
C ALA A 19 1.54 -3.99 9.59
N PHE A 20 1.47 -3.12 8.56
CA PHE A 20 0.44 -2.10 8.46
C PHE A 20 -0.96 -2.71 8.41
N HIS A 21 -1.19 -3.67 7.51
CA HIS A 21 -2.49 -4.35 7.41
C HIS A 21 -2.84 -5.13 8.68
N ALA A 22 -1.87 -5.80 9.30
CA ALA A 22 -2.07 -6.51 10.56
C ALA A 22 -2.46 -5.54 11.69
N GLY A 23 -1.76 -4.42 11.84
CA GLY A 23 -2.09 -3.43 12.87
C GLY A 23 -3.43 -2.75 12.63
N VAL A 24 -3.83 -2.57 11.37
CA VAL A 24 -5.18 -2.14 11.01
C VAL A 24 -6.23 -3.19 11.40
N LEU A 25 -6.01 -4.46 11.09
CA LEU A 25 -6.97 -5.55 11.34
C LEU A 25 -7.13 -5.88 12.82
N LEU A 26 -6.08 -5.65 13.61
CA LEU A 26 -6.08 -5.81 15.06
C LEU A 26 -6.58 -4.56 15.80
N ASP A 27 -7.09 -3.56 15.08
CA ASP A 27 -7.50 -2.25 15.62
C ASP A 27 -6.42 -1.57 16.48
N PHE A 28 -5.13 -1.87 16.23
CA PHE A 28 -4.00 -1.24 16.93
C PHE A 28 -3.92 0.26 16.61
N PHE A 29 -4.33 0.65 15.40
CA PHE A 29 -4.50 2.04 14.98
C PHE A 29 -5.55 2.15 13.86
N ASN A 30 -6.16 3.33 13.69
CA ASN A 30 -7.22 3.58 12.72
C ASN A 30 -6.83 4.71 11.73
N PRO A 31 -6.07 4.39 10.66
CA PRO A 31 -5.67 5.37 9.67
C PRO A 31 -6.89 5.83 8.86
N SER A 32 -6.88 7.09 8.42
CA SER A 32 -7.95 7.62 7.57
C SER A 32 -7.93 6.96 6.18
N ALA A 33 -9.08 6.96 5.50
CA ALA A 33 -9.20 6.46 4.13
C ALA A 33 -8.14 7.07 3.19
N LEU A 34 -7.93 8.39 3.28
CA LEU A 34 -6.90 9.10 2.52
C LEU A 34 -5.48 8.63 2.81
N GLN A 35 -5.14 8.33 4.07
CA GLN A 35 -3.81 7.83 4.43
C GLN A 35 -3.53 6.46 3.81
N VAL A 36 -4.52 5.57 3.85
CA VAL A 36 -4.43 4.23 3.26
C VAL A 36 -4.35 4.32 1.73
N GLN A 37 -5.15 5.18 1.10
CA GLN A 37 -5.08 5.45 -0.33
C GLN A 37 -3.71 5.98 -0.74
N LEU A 38 -3.18 6.97 -0.02
CA LEU A 38 -1.88 7.56 -0.31
C LEU A 38 -0.75 6.53 -0.15
N LEU A 39 -0.80 5.68 0.87
CA LEU A 39 0.13 4.56 1.02
C LEU A 39 0.07 3.62 -0.19
N GLY A 40 -1.13 3.25 -0.63
CA GLY A 40 -1.33 2.43 -1.83
C GLY A 40 -0.74 3.06 -3.09
N VAL A 41 -0.94 4.36 -3.30
CA VAL A 41 -0.35 5.10 -4.43
C VAL A 41 1.17 5.08 -4.37
N HIS A 42 1.78 5.31 -3.20
CA HIS A 42 3.24 5.27 -3.07
C HIS A 42 3.81 3.88 -3.39
N ILE A 43 3.19 2.82 -2.88
CA ILE A 43 3.61 1.44 -3.19
C ILE A 43 3.43 1.13 -4.68
N THR A 44 2.34 1.60 -5.29
CA THR A 44 2.08 1.43 -6.73
C THR A 44 3.16 2.11 -7.56
N LEU A 45 3.46 3.38 -7.27
CA LEU A 45 4.51 4.14 -7.95
C LEU A 45 5.87 3.49 -7.78
N PHE A 46 6.19 2.99 -6.58
CA PHE A 46 7.42 2.25 -6.35
C PHE A 46 7.49 0.97 -7.21
N GLY A 47 6.39 0.22 -7.34
CA GLY A 47 6.30 -0.92 -8.24
C GLY A 47 6.53 -0.55 -9.71
N VAL A 48 5.97 0.57 -10.17
CA VAL A 48 6.20 1.10 -11.52
C VAL A 48 7.68 1.46 -11.73
N ILE A 49 8.31 2.12 -10.76
CA ILE A 49 9.75 2.43 -10.82
C ILE A 49 10.57 1.15 -10.92
N LEU A 50 10.26 0.12 -10.12
CA LEU A 50 10.95 -1.17 -10.20
C LEU A 50 10.77 -1.87 -11.55
N LEU A 51 9.62 -1.70 -12.19
CA LEU A 51 9.32 -2.30 -13.49
C LEU A 51 10.11 -1.60 -14.60
N LEU A 52 10.21 -0.28 -14.56
CA LEU A 52 10.84 0.53 -15.62
C LEU A 52 12.36 0.70 -15.45
N ALA A 53 12.86 0.78 -14.22
CA ALA A 53 14.26 1.14 -13.95
C ALA A 53 15.21 -0.07 -13.85
N PHE A 54 14.69 -1.29 -13.70
CA PHE A 54 15.50 -2.46 -13.39
C PHE A 54 15.14 -3.65 -14.30
N GLU A 55 15.90 -3.78 -15.39
CA GLU A 55 15.81 -4.92 -16.32
C GLU A 55 16.13 -6.23 -15.58
N GLY A 56 15.10 -7.05 -15.33
CA GLY A 56 15.20 -8.30 -14.57
C GLY A 56 14.41 -8.34 -13.27
N SER A 57 13.79 -7.22 -12.85
CA SER A 57 12.85 -7.20 -11.71
C SER A 57 11.41 -6.91 -12.10
N SER A 58 11.04 -7.13 -13.37
CA SER A 58 9.69 -6.88 -13.89
C SER A 58 8.60 -7.57 -13.07
N GLY A 59 8.83 -8.83 -12.66
CA GLY A 59 7.90 -9.57 -11.80
C GLY A 59 7.72 -8.96 -10.41
N TYR A 60 8.80 -8.49 -9.79
CA TYR A 60 8.73 -7.81 -8.49
C TYR A 60 8.02 -6.47 -8.60
N GLY A 61 8.36 -5.66 -9.61
CA GLY A 61 7.73 -4.36 -9.84
C GLY A 61 6.24 -4.47 -10.12
N PHE A 62 5.83 -5.42 -10.96
CA PHE A 62 4.41 -5.69 -11.23
C PHE A 62 3.65 -6.14 -9.97
N THR A 63 4.20 -7.09 -9.22
CA THR A 63 3.57 -7.62 -8.00
C THR A 63 3.41 -6.54 -6.94
N ILE A 64 4.47 -5.76 -6.69
CA ILE A 64 4.42 -4.62 -5.76
C ILE A 64 3.41 -3.58 -6.24
N GLY A 65 3.37 -3.29 -7.54
CA GLY A 65 2.39 -2.40 -8.14
C GLY A 65 0.96 -2.83 -7.83
N LEU A 66 0.65 -4.12 -8.00
CA LEU A 66 -0.67 -4.68 -7.67
C LEU A 66 -0.97 -4.61 -6.17
N ILE A 67 -0.01 -4.92 -5.30
CA ILE A 67 -0.20 -4.80 -3.84
C ILE A 67 -0.53 -3.36 -3.46
N GLY A 68 0.18 -2.39 -4.05
CA GLY A 68 -0.10 -0.97 -3.85
C GLY A 68 -1.50 -0.59 -4.31
N LEU A 69 -1.92 -1.08 -5.48
CA LEU A 69 -3.25 -0.82 -6.03
C LEU A 69 -4.34 -1.35 -5.10
N PHE A 70 -4.23 -2.61 -4.66
CA PHE A 70 -5.18 -3.21 -3.74
C PHE A 70 -5.19 -2.52 -2.37
N THR A 71 -4.02 -2.11 -1.87
CA THR A 71 -3.91 -1.32 -0.62
C THR A 71 -4.65 0.01 -0.77
N GLY A 72 -4.48 0.69 -1.92
CA GLY A 72 -5.17 1.94 -2.19
C GLY A 72 -6.68 1.78 -2.28
N MET A 73 -7.15 0.74 -2.97
CA MET A 73 -8.57 0.39 -3.05
C MET A 73 -9.16 0.09 -1.67
N PHE A 74 -8.44 -0.63 -0.81
CA PHE A 74 -8.87 -0.92 0.56
C PHE A 74 -9.13 0.37 1.35
N GLY A 75 -8.33 1.41 1.14
CA GLY A 75 -8.54 2.72 1.74
C GLY A 75 -9.88 3.37 1.36
N SER A 76 -10.32 3.22 0.11
CA SER A 76 -11.61 3.75 -0.36
C SER A 76 -12.82 3.14 0.35
N PHE A 77 -12.71 1.92 0.87
CA PHE A 77 -13.80 1.25 1.59
C PHE A 77 -13.79 1.55 3.10
N ARG A 78 -12.80 2.29 3.61
CA ARG A 78 -12.68 2.60 5.05
C ARG A 78 -13.39 3.88 5.48
N GLU A 79 -14.05 4.60 4.57
CA GLU A 79 -14.80 5.79 4.95
C GLU A 79 -15.92 5.42 5.94
N PRO A 80 -15.90 5.98 7.18
CA PRO A 80 -17.01 5.78 8.09
C PRO A 80 -18.19 6.61 7.62
N GLN A 81 -19.42 6.07 7.74
CA GLN A 81 -20.70 6.77 7.56
C GLN A 81 -20.93 7.91 8.59
N ARG A 82 -19.94 8.77 8.85
CA ARG A 82 -20.11 9.95 9.71
C ARG A 82 -20.77 11.12 8.99
N ALA A 83 -20.74 11.17 7.66
CA ALA A 83 -21.35 12.25 6.89
C ALA A 83 -22.89 12.27 6.91
N GLN A 84 -23.55 11.26 7.47
CA GLN A 84 -25.01 11.17 7.51
C GLN A 84 -25.64 11.65 8.83
N LYS A 85 -24.83 11.88 9.88
CA LYS A 85 -25.36 12.21 11.22
C LYS A 85 -25.52 13.71 11.50
N ASP A 86 -24.83 14.58 10.77
CA ASP A 86 -24.89 16.05 10.97
C ASP A 86 -26.01 16.76 10.18
N LYS A 87 -26.92 16.03 9.52
CA LYS A 87 -28.06 16.61 8.78
C LYS A 87 -29.43 16.38 9.43
N VAL A 88 -29.44 15.81 10.63
CA VAL A 88 -30.67 15.54 11.39
C VAL A 88 -30.46 16.04 12.81
N ASP A 89 -30.28 17.35 12.97
CA ASP A 89 -30.54 18.09 14.20
C ASP A 89 -30.87 19.55 13.83
#